data_AF-A0A947F008-F1
#
_entry.id   AF-A0A947F008-F1
#
_cell.length_a   1.000
_cell.length_b   1.000
_cell.length_c   1.000
_cell.angle_alpha   90.00
_cell.angle_beta   90.00
_cell.angle_gamma   90.00
#
_symmetry.space_group_name_H-M   'P 1'
#
loop_
_entity.id
_entity.type
_entity.pdbx_description
1 polymer ?
#
loop_
_entity_poly.entity_id
_entity_poly.type
_entity_poly.pdbx_seq_one_letter_code
_entity_poly.pdbx_strand_id
1 'polypeptide(L)'
;IYAAWNYKTGGKENAVTLSYWINRLQNLDSKKEYFVSLNETSELEDVIEKISYEHPQFDANAIKMQSRRGEINGENHTYYAGAYWRYGFHEDGLWSANTIAQSMGCAL
;
A
#
# COMPACT_ATOMS: atom_id res chain seq x y z
N ILE A 1 -14.82 -21.11 -6.41
CA ILE A 1 -14.86 -20.24 -7.61
C ILE A 1 -13.41 -20.00 -8.01
N TYR A 2 -13.04 -20.11 -9.29
CA TYR A 2 -11.68 -19.79 -9.76
C TYR A 2 -11.63 -18.37 -10.32
N ALA A 3 -11.14 -17.45 -9.49
CA ALA A 3 -10.89 -16.06 -9.84
C ALA A 3 -9.42 -15.70 -9.57
N ALA A 4 -8.92 -14.68 -10.26
CA ALA A 4 -7.56 -14.17 -10.06
C ALA A 4 -7.31 -13.60 -8.65
N TRP A 5 -8.40 -13.33 -7.93
CA TRP A 5 -8.45 -12.72 -6.61
C TRP A 5 -9.68 -13.28 -5.89
N ASN A 6 -9.51 -13.71 -4.64
CA ASN A 6 -10.58 -14.24 -3.80
C ASN A 6 -10.43 -13.68 -2.39
N TYR A 7 -11.54 -13.31 -1.77
CA TYR A 7 -11.56 -12.92 -0.36
C TYR A 7 -12.38 -13.91 0.46
N LYS A 8 -11.98 -14.11 1.72
CA LYS A 8 -12.75 -14.87 2.71
C LYS A 8 -12.88 -14.07 3.99
N THR A 9 -14.03 -14.22 4.66
CA THR A 9 -14.28 -13.66 5.99
C THR A 9 -14.32 -14.79 7.01
N GLY A 10 -13.51 -14.69 8.07
CA GLY A 10 -13.28 -15.79 9.01
C GLY A 10 -14.33 -15.97 10.10
N GLY A 11 -15.56 -15.44 9.96
CA GLY A 11 -16.62 -15.49 10.98
C GLY A 11 -16.35 -14.71 12.28
N LYS A 12 -15.08 -14.46 12.62
CA LYS A 12 -14.65 -13.50 13.64
C LYS A 12 -14.59 -12.09 13.04
N GLU A 13 -15.03 -11.09 13.80
CA GLU A 13 -14.90 -9.69 13.42
C GLU A 13 -13.44 -9.36 13.10
N ASN A 14 -13.22 -8.70 11.96
CA ASN A 14 -11.95 -8.09 11.53
C ASN A 14 -10.88 -8.99 10.88
N ALA A 15 -11.16 -10.25 10.56
CA ALA A 15 -10.22 -11.09 9.80
C ALA A 15 -10.70 -11.30 8.35
N VAL A 16 -10.34 -10.36 7.46
CA VAL A 16 -10.47 -10.53 6.02
C VAL A 16 -9.15 -11.03 5.46
N THR A 17 -9.16 -12.21 4.84
CA THR A 17 -8.03 -12.69 4.05
C THR A 17 -8.31 -12.45 2.59
N LEU A 18 -7.32 -11.93 1.86
CA LEU A 18 -7.37 -11.72 0.43
C LEU A 18 -6.24 -12.52 -0.22
N SER A 19 -6.57 -13.42 -1.14
CA SER A 19 -5.61 -14.25 -1.85
C SER A 19 -5.62 -13.93 -3.35
N TYR A 20 -4.43 -13.70 -3.88
CA TYR A 20 -4.17 -13.40 -5.27
C TYR A 20 -3.52 -14.61 -5.94
N TRP A 21 -4.06 -15.01 -7.09
CA TRP A 21 -3.43 -15.99 -7.96
C TRP A 21 -2.48 -15.28 -8.91
N ILE A 22 -1.18 -15.28 -8.57
CA ILE A 22 -0.18 -14.46 -9.25
C ILE A 22 0.03 -14.92 -10.69
N ASN A 23 -0.04 -16.22 -10.97
CA ASN A 23 0.15 -16.71 -12.34
C ASN A 23 -0.87 -16.09 -13.29
N ARG A 24 -2.13 -15.99 -12.86
CA ARG A 24 -3.17 -15.36 -13.68
C ARG A 24 -3.06 -13.84 -13.75
N LEU A 25 -2.70 -13.18 -12.64
CA LEU A 25 -2.60 -11.71 -12.62
C LEU A 25 -1.43 -11.18 -13.43
N GLN A 26 -0.32 -11.91 -13.46
CA GLN A 26 0.93 -11.49 -14.10
C GLN A 26 1.23 -12.28 -15.38
N ASN A 27 0.33 -13.17 -15.82
CA ASN A 27 0.54 -14.10 -16.94
C ASN A 27 1.86 -14.89 -16.81
N LEU A 28 2.13 -15.40 -15.61
CA LEU A 28 3.35 -16.17 -15.34
C LEU A 28 3.25 -17.56 -15.98
N ASP A 29 4.14 -17.85 -16.92
CA ASP A 29 4.29 -19.20 -17.48
C ASP A 29 5.08 -20.09 -16.51
N SER A 30 4.35 -20.82 -15.68
CA SER A 30 4.93 -21.77 -14.73
C SER A 30 4.00 -22.95 -14.51
N LYS A 31 4.61 -24.13 -14.29
CA LYS A 31 3.89 -25.34 -13.85
C LYS A 31 3.54 -25.30 -12.36
N LYS A 32 4.15 -24.40 -11.58
CA LYS A 32 3.85 -24.20 -10.16
C LYS A 32 2.85 -23.05 -10.02
N GLU A 33 1.91 -23.22 -9.11
CA GLU A 33 0.94 -22.19 -8.76
C GLU A 33 1.48 -21.31 -7.64
N TYR A 34 1.44 -19.98 -7.84
CA TYR A 34 1.91 -18.99 -6.88
C TYR A 34 0.75 -18.14 -6.39
N PHE A 35 0.69 -18.02 -5.07
CA PHE A 35 -0.32 -17.24 -4.38
C PHE A 35 0.33 -16.22 -3.46
N VAL A 36 -0.28 -15.04 -3.39
CA VAL A 36 0.01 -14.04 -2.36
C VAL A 36 -1.26 -13.86 -1.54
N SER A 37 -1.17 -14.15 -0.25
CA SER A 37 -2.28 -13.98 0.68
C SER A 37 -1.97 -12.88 1.69
N LEU A 38 -2.90 -11.93 1.82
CA LEU A 38 -2.86 -10.88 2.82
C LEU A 38 -3.72 -11.28 4.02
N ASN A 39 -3.18 -11.10 5.23
CA ASN A 39 -3.87 -11.40 6.49
C ASN A 39 -4.38 -12.85 6.57
N GLU A 40 -3.62 -13.82 6.03
CA GLU A 40 -3.92 -15.23 6.26
C GLU A 40 -3.52 -15.61 7.68
N THR A 41 -4.45 -16.23 8.41
CA THR A 41 -4.27 -16.66 9.80
C THR A 41 -4.06 -18.16 9.92
N SER A 42 -4.40 -18.93 8.89
CA SER A 42 -4.10 -20.36 8.84
C SER A 42 -2.60 -20.60 8.68
N GLU A 43 -2.10 -21.67 9.29
CA GLU A 43 -0.77 -22.18 8.96
C GLU A 43 -0.77 -22.66 7.51
N LEU A 44 0.27 -22.28 6.77
CA LEU A 44 0.47 -22.64 5.37
C LEU A 44 1.72 -23.50 5.24
N GLU A 45 1.61 -24.52 4.41
CA GLU A 45 2.76 -25.29 3.92
C GLU A 45 3.36 -24.55 2.70
N ASP A 46 4.65 -24.78 2.39
CA ASP A 46 5.34 -24.22 1.22
C ASP A 46 5.40 -22.67 1.12
N VAL A 47 5.50 -21.98 2.27
CA VAL A 47 5.69 -20.52 2.30
C VAL A 47 7.08 -20.14 1.78
N ILE A 48 7.12 -19.43 0.65
CA ILE A 48 8.35 -18.87 0.09
C ILE A 48 8.87 -17.72 0.96
N GLU A 49 7.99 -16.79 1.34
CA GLU A 49 8.34 -15.61 2.13
C GLU A 49 7.12 -15.09 2.89
N LYS A 50 7.36 -14.53 4.09
CA LYS A 50 6.35 -13.82 4.88
C LYS A 50 6.87 -12.43 5.22
N ILE A 51 6.14 -11.41 4.79
CA ILE A 51 6.48 -10.02 5.00
C ILE A 51 5.44 -9.38 5.91
N SER A 52 5.88 -8.71 6.97
CA SER A 52 5.02 -7.84 7.77
C SER A 52 4.99 -6.46 7.13
N TYR A 53 3.79 -5.98 6.81
CA TYR A 53 3.60 -4.68 6.19
C TYR A 53 2.45 -3.94 6.84
N GLU A 54 2.61 -2.63 7.01
CA GLU A 54 1.60 -1.76 7.62
C GLU A 54 1.02 -0.83 6.57
N HIS A 55 -0.29 -0.61 6.62
CA HIS A 55 -0.98 0.34 5.74
C HIS A 55 -1.44 1.55 6.56
N PRO A 56 -1.20 2.79 6.07
CA PRO A 56 -1.72 3.97 6.73
C PRO A 56 -3.24 3.94 6.73
N GLN A 57 -3.84 4.21 7.89
CA GLN A 57 -5.28 4.39 8.03
C GLN A 57 -5.57 5.89 8.09
N PHE A 58 -6.47 6.35 7.23
CA PHE A 58 -6.86 7.75 7.15
C PHE A 58 -8.21 7.94 7.82
N ASP A 59 -8.21 8.52 9.01
CA ASP A 59 -9.42 9.04 9.65
C ASP A 59 -9.65 10.51 9.25
N ALA A 60 -10.75 11.09 9.72
CA ALA A 60 -11.06 12.50 9.45
C ALA A 60 -9.96 13.46 9.95
N ASN A 61 -9.27 13.11 11.04
CA ASN A 61 -8.19 13.92 11.56
C ASN A 61 -6.96 13.88 10.66
N ALA A 62 -6.57 12.70 10.18
CA ALA A 62 -5.47 12.51 9.24
C ALA A 62 -5.70 13.33 7.97
N ILE A 63 -6.90 13.24 7.39
CA ILE A 63 -7.29 14.01 6.20
C ILE A 63 -7.22 15.53 6.49
N LYS A 64 -7.71 15.98 7.65
CA LYS A 64 -7.61 17.39 8.05
C LYS A 64 -6.14 17.83 8.13
N MET A 65 -5.26 17.01 8.70
CA MET A 65 -3.84 17.33 8.85
C MET A 65 -3.08 17.33 7.51
N GLN A 66 -3.48 16.51 6.53
CA GLN A 66 -2.90 16.55 5.18
C GLN A 66 -3.00 17.94 4.54
N SER A 67 -4.09 18.67 4.78
CA SER A 67 -4.26 20.05 4.26
C SER A 67 -3.28 21.06 4.87
N ARG A 68 -2.74 20.74 6.05
CA ARG A 68 -1.78 21.57 6.81
C ARG A 68 -0.32 21.26 6.46
N ARG A 69 -0.06 20.48 5.40
CA ARG A 69 1.31 20.14 4.95
C ARG A 69 2.22 21.36 4.79
N GLY A 70 1.68 22.48 4.31
CA GLY A 70 2.43 23.72 4.11
C GLY A 70 2.94 24.37 5.40
N GLU A 71 2.44 23.97 6.56
CA GLU A 71 2.90 24.48 7.86
C GLU A 71 4.22 23.83 8.32
N ILE A 72 4.59 22.68 7.75
CA ILE A 72 5.80 21.94 8.16
C ILE A 72 6.82 21.77 7.03
N ASN A 73 6.39 21.74 5.77
CA ASN A 73 7.31 21.56 4.64
C ASN A 73 8.01 22.88 4.32
N GLY A 74 9.34 22.87 4.36
CA GLY A 74 10.20 24.03 4.12
C GLY A 74 10.76 24.64 5.41
N GLU A 75 10.18 24.32 6.55
CA GLU A 75 10.68 24.74 7.86
C GLU A 75 12.05 24.13 8.13
N ASN A 76 13.03 24.97 8.50
CA ASN A 76 14.41 24.55 8.75
C ASN A 76 15.01 23.69 7.62
N HIS A 77 14.69 24.00 6.36
CA HIS A 77 15.11 23.24 5.18
C HIS A 77 14.73 21.76 5.23
N THR A 78 13.69 21.40 5.98
CA THR A 78 13.20 20.04 6.12
C THR A 78 11.92 19.84 5.30
N TYR A 79 11.84 18.73 4.60
CA TYR A 79 10.71 18.39 3.74
C TYR A 79 10.30 16.93 3.94
N TYR A 80 9.00 16.70 3.93
CA TYR A 80 8.37 15.42 4.16
C TYR A 80 7.64 14.99 2.88
N ALA A 81 8.06 13.89 2.29
CA ALA A 81 7.42 13.25 1.13
C ALA A 81 6.91 11.86 1.53
N GLY A 82 5.81 11.43 0.91
CA GLY A 82 5.22 10.12 1.12
C GLY A 82 3.76 10.04 0.71
N ALA A 83 3.28 8.81 0.52
CA ALA A 83 1.91 8.51 0.10
C ALA A 83 0.84 8.96 1.12
N TYR A 84 1.25 9.13 2.39
CA TYR A 84 0.39 9.61 3.47
C TYR A 84 -0.08 11.06 3.31
N TRP A 85 0.45 11.81 2.34
CA TRP A 85 -0.03 13.16 2.04
C TRP A 85 -1.36 13.20 1.28
N ARG A 86 -1.88 12.05 0.83
CA ARG A 86 -3.18 11.92 0.14
C ARG A 86 -3.84 10.57 0.48
N TYR A 87 -4.04 9.69 -0.49
CA TYR A 87 -4.88 8.51 -0.37
C TYR A 87 -4.08 7.23 -0.12
N GLY A 88 -2.75 7.33 0.02
CA GLY A 88 -1.88 6.20 0.33
C GLY A 88 -1.40 5.41 -0.88
N PHE A 89 -1.63 5.89 -2.11
CA PHE A 89 -1.17 5.22 -3.33
C PHE A 89 0.25 5.62 -3.74
N HIS A 90 0.85 4.88 -4.66
CA HIS A 90 2.20 5.16 -5.16
C HIS A 90 2.28 6.52 -5.87
N GLU A 91 1.22 6.89 -6.59
CA GLU A 91 1.07 8.17 -7.27
C GLU A 91 1.09 9.34 -6.27
N ASP A 92 0.59 9.14 -5.05
CA ASP A 92 0.63 10.15 -4.00
C ASP A 92 2.05 10.36 -3.46
N GLY A 93 2.81 9.27 -3.36
CA GLY A 93 4.24 9.32 -3.06
C GLY A 93 5.00 10.14 -4.10
N LEU A 94 4.82 9.79 -5.38
CA LEU A 94 5.43 10.52 -6.51
C LEU A 94 5.01 11.99 -6.50
N TRP A 95 3.72 12.27 -6.38
CA TRP A 95 3.19 13.64 -6.36
C TRP A 95 3.80 14.47 -5.23
N SER A 96 3.91 13.90 -4.02
CA SER A 96 4.46 14.62 -2.87
C SER A 96 5.93 15.00 -3.08
N ALA A 97 6.74 14.06 -3.61
CA ALA A 97 8.14 14.30 -3.92
C ALA A 97 8.28 15.34 -5.05
N ASN A 98 7.50 15.20 -6.12
CA ASN A 98 7.53 16.16 -7.25
C ASN A 98 7.14 17.57 -6.81
N THR A 99 6.17 17.70 -5.89
CA THR A 99 5.77 19.02 -5.37
C THR A 99 6.92 19.69 -4.61
N ILE A 100 7.70 18.92 -3.84
CA ILE A 100 8.89 19.44 -3.15
C ILE A 100 9.97 19.82 -4.18
N ALA A 101 10.23 18.95 -5.15
CA ALA A 101 11.22 19.20 -6.20
C ALA A 101 10.89 20.47 -7.02
N GLN A 102 9.61 20.73 -7.29
CA GLN A 102 9.13 21.98 -7.91
C GLN A 102 9.52 23.22 -7.11
N SER A 103 9.37 23.19 -5.78
CA SER A 103 9.76 24.31 -4.91
C SER A 103 11.28 24.59 -4.92
N MET A 104 12.07 23.59 -5.34
CA MET A 104 13.52 23.67 -5.48
C MET A 104 13.98 23.95 -6.92
N GLY A 105 13.05 24.10 -7.87
CA GLY A 105 13.37 24.33 -9.28
C GLY A 105 13.81 23.08 -10.08
N CYS A 106 13.56 21.87 -9.55
CA CYS A 106 14.06 20.60 -10.10
C CYS A 106 12.93 19.59 -10.38
N ALA A 107 11.78 20.05 -10.87
CA ALA A 107 10.61 19.19 -11.13
C ALA A 107 10.89 18.11 -12.19
N LEU A 108 10.17 16.98 -12.09
CA LEU A 108 10.03 15.99 -13.16
C LEU A 108 9.28 16.57 -14.36
#